data_AF-A0A6A1UTU1-F1
#
_entry.id   AF-A0A6A1UTU1-F1
#
_cell.length_a   1.000
_cell.length_b   1.000
_cell.length_c   1.000
_cell.angle_alpha   90.00
_cell.angle_beta   90.00
_cell.angle_gamma   90.00
#
_symmetry.space_group_name_H-M   'P 1'
#
loop_
_entity.id
_entity.type
_entity.pdbx_description
1 polymer ?
#
loop_
_entity_poly.entity_id
_entity_poly.type
_entity_poly.pdbx_seq_one_letter_code
_entity_poly.pdbx_strand_id
1 'polypeptide(L)'
;MASISGICSSSPTLKPQKPLLKATNSLRRDLVAFPTRPRLADRSLSVGPTQSVAREISAELSNTDDGIPTAEKKNKGLVKDPRALWTRYVDWLYQHKELGLFLDVSRIGFTDEFVAEMEPRFRAAFRAMEALEKGAIANPDEGRMVGHYWLRNSKLAPNSFLRLQIDKTLDSVCKFAEDVVSGKIKPPASSEGRFTQVLSVGIGGSALGPQFVAEALAPDNPPLKIRFIDNTDPAGIDHQIAQLGTELASTLVIVISKGVAITQENSLLDNTARLEGWLARFPMFDWVGGRTSVMSAVGLLPAALQGIDIREMLAGASLMDDANRTTVQLVMESLGKEFDLDGNRVNQGLSVYGNKGSTDQHAYIQQLREGVHNFFATFIEVLRDRPPGHDWELEPGVTCGDYLFGMLQGTRSALYANDRESVTVTVQEVTPRSVGALIALYERAVGIYASLVNINAYHQPGVEAGKKAAGEVLALQKRVLSVLNEASCKEPIEPLTLDEVAERCHAPEDIEMIYKIIAHMAANDRALIAEGTCGSPRSIKVFLGECNVDDSFA
;
A
#
# COMPACT_ATOMS: atom_id res chain seq x y z
N MET A 1 13.75 11.73 -12.87
CA MET A 1 13.86 12.12 -11.44
C MET A 1 13.36 13.54 -11.18
N ALA A 2 12.37 13.69 -10.30
CA ALA A 2 12.13 14.89 -9.48
C ALA A 2 11.22 14.53 -8.30
N SER A 3 11.76 14.45 -7.08
CA SER A 3 10.97 14.27 -5.86
C SER A 3 10.86 15.60 -5.11
N ILE A 4 9.66 15.97 -4.66
CA ILE A 4 9.45 17.21 -3.91
C ILE A 4 9.86 16.97 -2.45
N SER A 5 11.14 17.20 -2.15
CA SER A 5 11.65 17.25 -0.78
C SER A 5 11.16 18.53 -0.09
N GLY A 6 10.02 18.46 0.59
CA GLY A 6 9.45 19.58 1.33
C GLY A 6 10.34 19.99 2.51
N ILE A 7 10.92 21.19 2.46
CA ILE A 7 11.64 21.81 3.58
C ILE A 7 10.96 23.14 3.91
N CYS A 8 10.31 23.21 5.06
CA CYS A 8 9.87 24.45 5.70
C CYS A 8 10.35 24.47 7.15
N SER A 9 11.26 25.38 7.48
CA SER A 9 11.67 25.66 8.86
C SER A 9 11.93 27.15 9.04
N SER A 10 11.21 27.77 9.97
CA SER A 10 11.54 29.09 10.52
C SER A 10 12.38 28.90 11.79
N SER A 11 13.69 28.98 11.64
CA SER A 11 14.63 29.02 12.78
C SER A 11 14.72 30.44 13.38
N PRO A 12 15.15 30.58 14.65
CA PRO A 12 16.55 30.97 14.81
C PRO A 12 17.32 30.23 15.94
N THR A 13 18.54 29.81 15.58
CA THR A 13 19.74 29.70 16.44
C THR A 13 19.69 28.89 17.76
N LEU A 14 20.30 27.71 17.73
CA LEU A 14 20.97 27.09 18.89
C LEU A 14 22.50 27.35 18.83
N LYS A 15 23.18 27.34 19.98
CA LYS A 15 24.65 27.29 20.08
C LYS A 15 25.08 25.97 20.72
N PRO A 16 26.09 25.26 20.18
CA PRO A 16 26.47 23.91 20.64
C PRO A 16 27.64 23.90 21.64
N GLN A 17 27.75 22.83 22.44
CA GLN A 17 29.03 22.45 23.06
C GLN A 17 29.21 20.94 23.30
N LYS A 18 30.11 20.36 22.48
CA LYS A 18 31.04 19.21 22.64
C LYS A 18 30.62 17.91 23.39
N PRO A 19 30.89 16.72 22.79
CA PRO A 19 30.74 15.42 23.45
C PRO A 19 32.01 14.97 24.21
N LEU A 20 31.90 13.89 24.99
CA LEU A 20 33.03 13.14 25.53
C LEU A 20 32.84 11.62 25.45
N LEU A 21 33.92 10.96 25.03
CA LEU A 21 34.19 9.52 25.02
C LEU A 21 33.97 8.88 26.42
N LYS A 22 33.85 7.55 26.59
CA LYS A 22 34.59 6.46 25.93
C LYS A 22 33.93 5.09 26.20
N ALA A 23 34.20 4.08 25.36
CA ALA A 23 33.84 2.68 25.62
C ALA A 23 35.02 1.86 26.20
N THR A 24 34.70 0.77 26.91
CA THR A 24 35.66 -0.28 27.31
C THR A 24 35.00 -1.65 27.27
N ASN A 25 35.53 -2.57 26.45
CA ASN A 25 35.11 -3.97 26.40
C ASN A 25 35.75 -4.79 27.53
N SER A 26 35.08 -5.87 27.95
CA SER A 26 35.79 -7.07 28.41
C SER A 26 34.96 -8.33 28.12
N LEU A 27 35.56 -9.29 27.42
CA LEU A 27 34.95 -10.57 27.06
C LEU A 27 35.07 -11.59 28.19
N ARG A 28 34.10 -12.49 28.31
CA ARG A 28 34.37 -13.89 28.66
C ARG A 28 33.40 -14.83 27.96
N ARG A 29 33.94 -15.89 27.36
CA ARG A 29 33.21 -17.09 26.96
C ARG A 29 33.14 -18.02 28.16
N ASP A 30 32.09 -18.81 28.25
CA ASP A 30 32.19 -20.23 28.62
C ASP A 30 31.10 -21.02 27.89
N LEU A 31 31.30 -22.34 27.77
CA LEU A 31 30.44 -23.28 27.04
C LEU A 31 29.63 -24.14 28.03
N VAL A 32 28.47 -24.70 27.62
CA VAL A 32 28.11 -26.13 27.85
C VAL A 32 26.76 -26.54 27.24
N ALA A 33 26.77 -27.73 26.61
CA ALA A 33 25.72 -28.70 26.23
C ALA A 33 24.19 -28.38 26.17
N PHE A 34 23.57 -28.87 25.10
CA PHE A 34 22.12 -29.08 24.94
C PHE A 34 21.59 -30.39 25.57
N PRO A 35 20.29 -30.44 25.93
CA PRO A 35 19.50 -31.67 25.89
C PRO A 35 18.18 -31.56 25.06
N THR A 36 17.82 -32.69 24.45
CA THR A 36 16.73 -32.95 23.49
C THR A 36 15.28 -32.67 23.92
N ARG A 37 14.44 -32.26 22.95
CA ARG A 37 12.95 -32.26 23.01
C ARG A 37 12.34 -33.68 23.07
N PRO A 38 11.17 -33.85 23.73
CA PRO A 38 10.12 -34.80 23.35
C PRO A 38 9.11 -34.16 22.36
N ARG A 39 8.40 -34.99 21.59
CA ARG A 39 7.21 -34.58 20.79
C ARG A 39 5.92 -34.90 21.55
N LEU A 40 4.83 -34.18 21.25
CA LEU A 40 3.46 -34.58 21.55
C LEU A 40 2.58 -34.32 20.33
N ALA A 41 1.48 -35.08 20.19
CA ALA A 41 0.76 -35.28 18.93
C ALA A 41 -0.74 -34.96 19.01
N ASP A 42 -1.41 -35.10 17.87
CA ASP A 42 -2.80 -34.76 17.53
C ASP A 42 -3.84 -34.80 18.66
N ARG A 43 -4.66 -33.75 18.70
CA ARG A 43 -6.09 -33.84 19.04
C ARG A 43 -6.92 -32.97 18.10
N SER A 44 -7.91 -33.59 17.47
CA SER A 44 -8.90 -32.94 16.61
C SER A 44 -9.78 -31.96 17.39
N LEU A 45 -9.97 -30.74 16.87
CA LEU A 45 -10.86 -29.74 17.45
C LEU A 45 -12.23 -29.75 16.77
N SER A 46 -13.29 -29.84 17.56
CA SER A 46 -14.68 -29.63 17.13
C SER A 46 -15.06 -28.15 17.21
N VAL A 47 -15.65 -27.59 16.16
CA VAL A 47 -16.04 -26.18 16.08
C VAL A 47 -17.16 -25.85 17.08
N GLY A 48 -17.01 -24.75 17.81
CA GLY A 48 -18.04 -24.12 18.65
C GLY A 48 -18.09 -22.61 18.40
N PRO A 49 -19.17 -21.91 18.78
CA PRO A 49 -19.40 -20.52 18.41
C PRO A 49 -18.45 -19.53 19.12
N THR A 50 -18.23 -18.38 18.48
CA THR A 50 -17.24 -17.37 18.85
C THR A 50 -17.58 -16.61 20.13
N GLN A 51 -17.24 -17.16 21.30
CA GLN A 51 -17.36 -16.44 22.58
C GLN A 51 -16.40 -15.23 22.64
N SER A 52 -16.95 -14.03 22.80
CA SER A 52 -16.22 -12.90 23.39
C SER A 52 -15.88 -13.20 24.85
N VAL A 53 -14.69 -12.81 25.30
CA VAL A 53 -14.24 -13.03 26.69
C VAL A 53 -14.79 -11.97 27.65
N ALA A 54 -15.30 -10.84 27.13
CA ALA A 54 -15.54 -9.62 27.91
C ALA A 54 -16.93 -9.50 28.59
N ARG A 55 -17.79 -10.54 28.59
CA ARG A 55 -19.15 -10.47 29.19
C ARG A 55 -19.65 -11.75 29.88
N GLU A 56 -18.79 -12.44 30.64
CA GLU A 56 -19.20 -13.48 31.60
C GLU A 56 -18.79 -13.11 33.05
N ILE A 57 -19.35 -12.01 33.58
CA ILE A 57 -19.36 -11.69 35.01
C ILE A 57 -20.80 -11.34 35.42
N SER A 58 -21.32 -11.99 36.46
CA SER A 58 -22.71 -11.89 36.92
C SER A 58 -23.02 -10.56 37.62
N ALA A 59 -24.23 -10.04 37.41
CA ALA A 59 -24.70 -8.79 38.00
C ALA A 59 -25.24 -8.98 39.44
N GLU A 60 -24.37 -9.37 40.37
CA GLU A 60 -24.69 -9.39 41.81
C GLU A 60 -23.59 -8.73 42.66
N LEU A 61 -23.82 -7.47 43.04
CA LEU A 61 -23.41 -6.92 44.35
C LEU A 61 -24.19 -5.63 44.60
N SER A 62 -25.04 -5.63 45.64
CA SER A 62 -26.04 -4.60 45.88
C SER A 62 -25.63 -3.57 46.93
N ASN A 63 -25.97 -2.30 46.66
CA ASN A 63 -26.31 -1.26 47.63
C ASN A 63 -25.49 -1.16 48.93
N THR A 64 -24.53 -0.22 48.95
CA THR A 64 -24.31 0.65 50.11
C THR A 64 -24.33 2.09 49.63
N ASP A 65 -25.27 2.88 50.13
CA ASP A 65 -25.43 4.32 49.86
C ASP A 65 -24.64 5.10 50.91
N ASP A 66 -23.68 5.92 50.50
CA ASP A 66 -23.12 6.99 51.34
C ASP A 66 -22.25 7.97 50.52
N GLY A 67 -22.46 9.27 50.73
CA GLY A 67 -21.56 10.36 50.28
C GLY A 67 -21.61 10.74 48.79
N ILE A 68 -22.25 11.88 48.47
CA ILE A 68 -22.16 12.53 47.15
C ILE A 68 -20.71 13.00 46.88
N PRO A 69 -20.01 12.48 45.86
CA PRO A 69 -18.76 13.09 45.40
C PRO A 69 -19.09 14.36 44.61
N THR A 70 -18.45 15.48 44.95
CA THR A 70 -18.47 16.67 44.08
C THR A 70 -17.98 16.29 42.69
N ALA A 71 -18.67 16.73 41.64
CA ALA A 71 -18.38 16.35 40.27
C ALA A 71 -16.94 16.71 39.83
N GLU A 72 -16.03 15.74 39.96
CA GLU A 72 -14.71 15.83 39.36
C GLU A 72 -14.86 15.97 37.84
N LYS A 73 -14.02 16.83 37.24
CA LYS A 73 -13.93 16.90 35.78
C LYS A 73 -13.31 15.61 35.29
N LYS A 74 -14.14 14.62 34.90
CA LYS A 74 -13.69 13.36 34.28
C LYS A 74 -12.60 13.67 33.25
N ASN A 75 -11.40 13.11 33.46
CA ASN A 75 -10.22 13.50 32.71
C ASN A 75 -10.39 13.19 31.21
N LYS A 76 -10.38 14.24 30.38
CA LYS A 76 -10.07 14.09 28.96
C LYS A 76 -8.58 13.81 28.82
N GLY A 77 -8.19 12.53 28.76
CA GLY A 77 -6.80 12.12 28.67
C GLY A 77 -6.60 10.62 28.81
N LEU A 78 -5.35 10.18 28.65
CA LEU A 78 -4.96 8.76 28.73
C LEU A 78 -4.92 8.28 30.19
N VAL A 79 -5.35 7.03 30.43
CA VAL A 79 -5.48 6.44 31.77
C VAL A 79 -4.11 6.04 32.33
N LYS A 80 -3.40 6.97 33.00
CA LYS A 80 -2.00 6.80 33.42
C LYS A 80 -1.75 5.81 34.57
N ASP A 81 -2.74 5.51 35.41
CA ASP A 81 -2.54 4.55 36.50
C ASP A 81 -2.37 3.13 35.94
N PRO A 82 -1.31 2.37 36.30
CA PRO A 82 -1.06 1.05 35.72
C PRO A 82 -2.15 0.00 35.97
N ARG A 83 -2.90 0.09 37.08
CA ARG A 83 -3.99 -0.85 37.38
C ARG A 83 -5.24 -0.50 36.60
N ALA A 84 -5.62 0.77 36.56
CA ALA A 84 -6.74 1.24 35.75
C ALA A 84 -6.49 1.05 34.24
N LEU A 85 -5.24 1.22 33.78
CA LEU A 85 -4.84 0.91 32.40
C LEU A 85 -4.93 -0.59 32.10
N TRP A 86 -4.56 -1.45 33.05
CA TRP A 86 -4.72 -2.90 32.91
C TRP A 86 -6.20 -3.31 32.86
N THR A 87 -7.05 -2.76 33.74
CA THR A 87 -8.51 -2.97 33.67
C THR A 87 -9.06 -2.54 32.30
N ARG A 88 -8.73 -1.31 31.85
CA ARG A 88 -9.12 -0.82 30.52
C ARG A 88 -8.58 -1.68 29.38
N TYR A 89 -7.39 -2.27 29.52
CA TYR A 89 -6.86 -3.24 28.56
C TYR A 89 -7.72 -4.52 28.52
N VAL A 90 -8.06 -5.10 29.67
CA VAL A 90 -8.94 -6.29 29.72
C VAL A 90 -10.34 -5.98 29.16
N ASP A 91 -10.92 -4.82 29.50
CA ASP A 91 -12.26 -4.43 29.07
C ASP A 91 -12.37 -4.15 27.55
N TRP A 92 -11.29 -3.63 26.94
CA TRP A 92 -11.28 -3.16 25.55
C TRP A 92 -10.39 -3.97 24.59
N LEU A 93 -9.72 -5.03 25.06
CA LEU A 93 -9.01 -5.97 24.20
C LEU A 93 -10.00 -6.83 23.40
N TYR A 94 -10.10 -6.56 22.11
CA TYR A 94 -10.81 -7.46 21.20
C TYR A 94 -9.89 -8.60 20.74
N GLN A 95 -10.43 -9.82 20.63
CA GLN A 95 -9.74 -10.99 20.09
C GLN A 95 -10.62 -11.72 19.08
N HIS A 96 -10.13 -11.91 17.86
CA HIS A 96 -10.74 -12.82 16.88
C HIS A 96 -10.05 -14.19 16.92
N LYS A 97 -10.63 -15.12 17.69
CA LYS A 97 -10.04 -16.43 18.04
C LYS A 97 -9.59 -17.26 16.82
N GLU A 98 -10.37 -17.32 15.75
CA GLU A 98 -10.01 -18.09 14.54
C GLU A 98 -8.87 -17.47 13.72
N LEU A 99 -8.63 -16.15 13.84
CA LEU A 99 -7.59 -15.45 13.08
C LEU A 99 -6.30 -15.25 13.87
N GLY A 100 -6.25 -15.66 15.14
CA GLY A 100 -5.12 -15.39 16.03
C GLY A 100 -4.80 -13.89 16.17
N LEU A 101 -5.82 -13.02 16.00
CA LEU A 101 -5.66 -11.57 15.97
C LEU A 101 -6.27 -10.91 17.21
N PHE A 102 -5.59 -9.87 17.69
CA PHE A 102 -5.99 -9.04 18.81
C PHE A 102 -5.95 -7.55 18.42
N LEU A 103 -6.80 -6.75 19.05
CA LEU A 103 -6.85 -5.30 18.89
C LEU A 103 -6.92 -4.62 20.27
N ASP A 104 -5.84 -3.94 20.64
CA ASP A 104 -5.71 -3.14 21.86
C ASP A 104 -5.91 -1.65 21.52
N VAL A 105 -6.98 -1.07 22.08
CA VAL A 105 -7.31 0.37 22.01
C VAL A 105 -7.24 1.06 23.38
N SER A 106 -6.69 0.40 24.41
CA SER A 106 -6.63 0.92 25.78
C SER A 106 -5.88 2.25 25.90
N ARG A 107 -4.93 2.49 24.97
CA ARG A 107 -4.08 3.69 24.87
C ARG A 107 -4.61 4.73 23.87
N ILE A 108 -5.93 4.73 23.63
CA ILE A 108 -6.69 5.85 23.05
C ILE A 108 -7.55 6.46 24.17
N GLY A 109 -7.61 7.79 24.25
CA GLY A 109 -8.23 8.59 25.31
C GLY A 109 -9.73 8.84 25.16
N PHE A 110 -10.46 7.96 24.47
CA PHE A 110 -11.92 8.04 24.39
C PHE A 110 -12.58 7.68 25.73
N THR A 111 -13.68 8.35 26.07
CA THR A 111 -14.53 8.01 27.23
C THR A 111 -15.72 7.17 26.80
N ASP A 112 -16.39 6.51 27.75
CA ASP A 112 -17.55 5.68 27.46
C ASP A 112 -18.74 6.52 26.94
N GLU A 113 -18.85 7.79 27.38
CA GLU A 113 -19.83 8.74 26.86
C GLU A 113 -19.59 9.06 25.38
N PHE A 114 -18.32 9.19 24.94
CA PHE A 114 -17.99 9.38 23.53
C PHE A 114 -18.33 8.14 22.69
N VAL A 115 -18.14 6.93 23.23
CA VAL A 115 -18.53 5.69 22.55
C VAL A 115 -20.06 5.63 22.39
N ALA A 116 -20.82 6.00 23.42
CA ALA A 116 -22.27 6.09 23.36
C ALA A 116 -22.77 7.17 22.37
N GLU A 117 -22.11 8.33 22.31
CA GLU A 117 -22.38 9.40 21.32
C GLU A 117 -22.13 8.91 19.88
N MET A 118 -21.07 8.12 19.67
CA MET A 118 -20.69 7.59 18.37
C MET A 118 -21.47 6.34 17.95
N GLU A 119 -22.13 5.63 18.87
CA GLU A 119 -22.83 4.37 18.57
C GLU A 119 -23.90 4.50 17.45
N PRO A 120 -24.76 5.54 17.41
CA PRO A 120 -25.70 5.73 16.31
C PRO A 120 -25.02 5.93 14.96
N ARG A 121 -23.85 6.60 14.93
CA ARG A 121 -23.05 6.84 13.72
C ARG A 121 -22.38 5.55 13.25
N PHE A 122 -21.82 4.74 14.16
CA PHE A 122 -21.32 3.41 13.83
C PHE A 122 -22.44 2.49 13.30
N ARG A 123 -23.60 2.46 13.96
CA ARG A 123 -24.78 1.72 13.49
C ARG A 123 -25.24 2.17 12.10
N ALA A 124 -25.12 3.45 11.76
CA ALA A 124 -25.40 3.95 10.41
C ALA A 124 -24.34 3.48 9.39
N ALA A 125 -23.05 3.60 9.72
CA ALA A 125 -21.97 3.14 8.87
C ALA A 125 -22.00 1.63 8.60
N PHE A 126 -22.35 0.80 9.59
CA PHE A 126 -22.52 -0.64 9.39
C PHE A 126 -23.68 -0.96 8.42
N ARG A 127 -24.82 -0.25 8.50
CA ARG A 127 -25.90 -0.39 7.50
C ARG A 127 -25.48 0.07 6.10
N ALA A 128 -24.63 1.08 5.99
CA ALA A 128 -24.08 1.51 4.71
C ALA A 128 -23.12 0.46 4.12
N MET A 129 -22.30 -0.19 4.95
CA MET A 129 -21.46 -1.32 4.55
C MET A 129 -22.31 -2.52 4.08
N GLU A 130 -23.34 -2.92 4.83
CA GLU A 130 -24.29 -3.97 4.43
C GLU A 130 -24.96 -3.66 3.07
N ALA A 131 -25.32 -2.40 2.82
CA ALA A 131 -25.95 -1.99 1.57
C ALA A 131 -24.97 -2.06 0.39
N LEU A 132 -23.72 -1.63 0.61
CA LEU A 132 -22.63 -1.71 -0.34
C LEU A 132 -22.32 -3.16 -0.72
N GLU A 133 -22.19 -4.06 0.26
CA GLU A 133 -21.98 -5.50 0.04
C GLU A 133 -23.08 -6.12 -0.81
N LYS A 134 -24.34 -5.69 -0.61
CA LYS A 134 -25.51 -6.14 -1.38
C LYS A 134 -25.61 -5.50 -2.78
N GLY A 135 -24.63 -4.70 -3.19
CA GLY A 135 -24.55 -4.10 -4.54
C GLY A 135 -25.17 -2.71 -4.68
N ALA A 136 -25.31 -1.94 -3.59
CA ALA A 136 -25.67 -0.53 -3.71
C ALA A 136 -24.62 0.27 -4.51
N ILE A 137 -25.06 1.33 -5.19
CA ILE A 137 -24.18 2.31 -5.83
C ILE A 137 -23.50 3.12 -4.72
N ALA A 138 -22.29 2.70 -4.33
CA ALA A 138 -21.51 3.32 -3.28
C ALA A 138 -20.52 4.38 -3.81
N ASN A 139 -20.29 4.42 -5.14
CA ASN A 139 -19.56 5.51 -5.79
C ASN A 139 -20.55 6.36 -6.62
N PRO A 140 -21.25 7.34 -6.03
CA PRO A 140 -22.27 8.13 -6.72
C PRO A 140 -21.72 8.96 -7.88
N ASP A 141 -20.52 9.55 -7.74
CA ASP A 141 -19.89 10.40 -8.78
C ASP A 141 -19.62 9.65 -10.09
N GLU A 142 -19.32 8.35 -9.99
CA GLU A 142 -19.04 7.48 -11.14
C GLU A 142 -20.20 6.55 -11.48
N GLY A 143 -21.28 6.56 -10.70
CA GLY A 143 -22.47 5.71 -10.87
C GLY A 143 -22.25 4.21 -10.64
N ARG A 144 -21.20 3.79 -9.90
CA ARG A 144 -20.79 2.38 -9.81
C ARG A 144 -21.00 1.73 -8.44
N MET A 145 -21.16 0.41 -8.48
CA MET A 145 -21.04 -0.48 -7.33
C MET A 145 -19.57 -0.56 -6.85
N VAL A 146 -19.38 -1.04 -5.62
CA VAL A 146 -18.06 -1.31 -5.04
C VAL A 146 -18.08 -2.74 -4.52
N GLY A 147 -17.33 -3.64 -5.16
CA GLY A 147 -17.56 -5.09 -5.03
C GLY A 147 -16.34 -5.92 -4.62
N HIS A 148 -15.22 -5.30 -4.21
CA HIS A 148 -13.99 -6.04 -3.89
C HIS A 148 -14.16 -7.09 -2.76
N TYR A 149 -15.15 -6.93 -1.89
CA TYR A 149 -15.58 -7.95 -0.91
C TYR A 149 -16.04 -9.27 -1.56
N TRP A 150 -16.67 -9.21 -2.73
CA TRP A 150 -17.13 -10.39 -3.46
C TRP A 150 -15.98 -11.25 -3.97
N LEU A 151 -14.76 -10.69 -4.12
CA LEU A 151 -13.57 -11.45 -4.49
C LEU A 151 -13.15 -12.44 -3.39
N ARG A 152 -13.39 -12.08 -2.12
CA ARG A 152 -13.11 -12.89 -0.93
C ARG A 152 -14.20 -13.94 -0.71
N ASN A 153 -15.46 -13.55 -0.91
CA ASN A 153 -16.61 -14.42 -0.76
C ASN A 153 -17.63 -14.17 -1.89
N SER A 154 -17.51 -14.93 -2.97
CA SER A 154 -18.33 -14.78 -4.18
C SER A 154 -19.82 -15.03 -3.97
N LYS A 155 -20.21 -15.62 -2.82
CA LYS A 155 -21.61 -15.78 -2.40
C LYS A 155 -22.28 -14.44 -2.03
N LEU A 156 -21.51 -13.41 -1.74
CA LEU A 156 -21.99 -12.04 -1.48
C LEU A 156 -22.32 -11.27 -2.77
N ALA A 157 -21.92 -11.76 -3.95
CA ALA A 157 -22.14 -11.06 -5.20
C ALA A 157 -23.65 -10.89 -5.50
N PRO A 158 -24.14 -9.70 -5.93
CA PRO A 158 -25.57 -9.41 -6.09
C PRO A 158 -26.34 -10.30 -7.08
N ASN A 159 -25.64 -11.06 -7.92
CA ASN A 159 -26.24 -11.99 -8.87
C ASN A 159 -25.28 -13.16 -9.20
N SER A 160 -25.87 -14.23 -9.74
CA SER A 160 -25.15 -15.46 -10.08
C SER A 160 -24.13 -15.31 -11.21
N PHE A 161 -24.28 -14.31 -12.09
CA PHE A 161 -23.36 -14.04 -13.19
C PHE A 161 -22.03 -13.46 -12.67
N LEU A 162 -22.08 -12.42 -11.83
CA LEU A 162 -20.90 -11.87 -11.16
C LEU A 162 -20.18 -12.93 -10.32
N ARG A 163 -20.93 -13.72 -9.54
CA ARG A 163 -20.37 -14.84 -8.80
C ARG A 163 -19.62 -15.82 -9.70
N LEU A 164 -20.24 -16.25 -10.81
CA LEU A 164 -19.62 -17.18 -11.75
C LEU A 164 -18.38 -16.59 -12.44
N GLN A 165 -18.37 -15.28 -12.72
CA GLN A 165 -17.18 -14.59 -13.23
C GLN A 165 -16.03 -14.61 -12.21
N ILE A 166 -16.31 -14.35 -10.93
CA ILE A 166 -15.32 -14.38 -9.84
C ILE A 166 -14.77 -15.80 -9.66
N ASP A 167 -15.65 -16.78 -9.45
CA ASP A 167 -15.29 -18.19 -9.23
C ASP A 167 -14.42 -18.71 -10.40
N LYS A 168 -14.85 -18.47 -11.65
CA LYS A 168 -14.11 -18.87 -12.87
C LYS A 168 -12.77 -18.14 -13.03
N THR A 169 -12.68 -16.87 -12.62
CA THR A 169 -11.42 -16.11 -12.71
C THR A 169 -10.40 -16.65 -11.71
N LEU A 170 -10.81 -16.94 -10.46
CA LEU A 170 -9.93 -17.54 -9.45
C LEU A 170 -9.39 -18.90 -9.91
N ASP A 171 -10.25 -19.80 -10.40
CA ASP A 171 -9.81 -21.11 -10.88
C ASP A 171 -8.92 -21.00 -12.14
N SER A 172 -9.14 -19.98 -12.98
CA SER A 172 -8.27 -19.71 -14.14
C SER A 172 -6.88 -19.21 -13.70
N VAL A 173 -6.80 -18.38 -12.65
CA VAL A 173 -5.54 -17.92 -12.05
C VAL A 173 -4.78 -19.08 -11.43
N CYS A 174 -5.43 -19.92 -10.61
CA CYS A 174 -4.81 -21.12 -10.03
C CYS A 174 -4.24 -22.02 -11.12
N LYS A 175 -5.06 -22.39 -12.11
CA LYS A 175 -4.64 -23.28 -13.21
C LYS A 175 -3.51 -22.73 -14.05
N PHE A 176 -3.49 -21.42 -14.33
CA PHE A 176 -2.40 -20.81 -15.08
C PHE A 176 -1.10 -20.79 -14.26
N ALA A 177 -1.16 -20.50 -12.96
CA ALA A 177 0.01 -20.57 -12.09
C ALA A 177 0.55 -22.01 -11.97
N GLU A 178 -0.33 -23.01 -11.81
CA GLU A 178 0.03 -24.44 -11.84
C GLU A 178 0.68 -24.84 -13.17
N ASP A 179 0.09 -24.45 -14.31
CA ASP A 179 0.62 -24.74 -15.64
C ASP A 179 1.99 -24.07 -15.88
N VAL A 180 2.25 -22.88 -15.34
CA VAL A 180 3.55 -22.18 -15.42
C VAL A 180 4.59 -22.84 -14.49
N VAL A 181 4.25 -23.05 -13.22
CA VAL A 181 5.17 -23.60 -12.20
C VAL A 181 5.56 -25.05 -12.52
N SER A 182 4.66 -25.83 -13.12
CA SER A 182 4.95 -27.18 -13.62
C SER A 182 5.76 -27.22 -14.93
N GLY A 183 6.04 -26.07 -15.56
CA GLY A 183 6.76 -25.98 -16.84
C GLY A 183 5.95 -26.43 -18.07
N LYS A 184 4.64 -26.65 -17.93
CA LYS A 184 3.72 -26.95 -19.04
C LYS A 184 3.50 -25.74 -19.93
N ILE A 185 3.36 -24.55 -19.32
CA ILE A 185 3.58 -23.26 -19.96
C ILE A 185 5.05 -22.88 -19.69
N LYS A 186 5.82 -22.72 -20.77
CA LYS A 186 7.28 -22.53 -20.73
C LYS A 186 7.73 -21.34 -21.57
N PRO A 187 8.88 -20.71 -21.27
CA PRO A 187 9.45 -19.67 -22.10
C PRO A 187 9.84 -20.22 -23.49
N PRO A 188 9.82 -19.38 -24.54
CA PRO A 188 10.11 -19.81 -25.90
C PRO A 188 11.61 -20.11 -26.14
N ALA A 189 12.51 -19.52 -25.34
CA ALA A 189 13.95 -19.49 -25.64
C ALA A 189 14.90 -19.80 -24.45
N SER A 190 14.39 -20.13 -23.26
CA SER A 190 15.27 -20.41 -22.11
C SER A 190 15.88 -21.82 -22.15
N SER A 191 17.16 -21.91 -21.81
CA SER A 191 17.87 -23.16 -21.52
C SER A 191 17.29 -23.94 -20.33
N GLU A 192 16.65 -23.26 -19.38
CA GLU A 192 16.02 -23.88 -18.20
C GLU A 192 14.72 -24.63 -18.54
N GLY A 193 14.14 -24.39 -19.72
CA GLY A 193 12.88 -25.00 -20.16
C GLY A 193 11.63 -24.59 -19.35
N ARG A 194 11.78 -23.70 -18.35
CA ARG A 194 10.72 -23.20 -17.44
C ARG A 194 10.92 -21.72 -17.14
N PHE A 195 9.89 -21.06 -16.63
CA PHE A 195 10.02 -19.70 -16.09
C PHE A 195 10.68 -19.73 -14.70
N THR A 196 11.51 -18.73 -14.41
CA THR A 196 12.25 -18.57 -13.13
C THR A 196 12.05 -17.20 -12.49
N GLN A 197 11.59 -16.22 -13.26
CA GLN A 197 11.37 -14.84 -12.85
C GLN A 197 9.97 -14.37 -13.27
N VAL A 198 9.39 -13.44 -12.53
CA VAL A 198 8.20 -12.65 -12.90
C VAL A 198 8.60 -11.19 -12.92
N LEU A 199 8.35 -10.50 -14.03
CA LEU A 199 8.45 -9.04 -14.10
C LEU A 199 7.04 -8.47 -14.09
N SER A 200 6.63 -7.90 -12.95
CA SER A 200 5.30 -7.35 -12.71
C SER A 200 5.30 -5.84 -12.95
N VAL A 201 4.44 -5.35 -13.85
CA VAL A 201 4.49 -3.95 -14.30
C VAL A 201 3.11 -3.30 -14.21
N GLY A 202 3.02 -2.22 -13.43
CA GLY A 202 1.78 -1.49 -13.15
C GLY A 202 2.02 -0.41 -12.09
N ILE A 203 1.24 0.67 -12.11
CA ILE A 203 1.49 1.86 -11.27
C ILE A 203 0.45 1.97 -10.16
N GLY A 204 0.87 2.42 -8.97
CA GLY A 204 -0.02 2.62 -7.82
C GLY A 204 -0.54 1.28 -7.26
N GLY A 205 -1.85 1.19 -6.99
CA GLY A 205 -2.45 -0.03 -6.41
C GLY A 205 -2.20 -1.31 -7.23
N SER A 206 -2.01 -1.17 -8.54
CA SER A 206 -1.62 -2.22 -9.48
C SER A 206 -0.24 -2.86 -9.24
N ALA A 207 0.61 -2.26 -8.41
CA ALA A 207 1.88 -2.85 -7.97
C ALA A 207 2.07 -2.81 -6.45
N LEU A 208 1.62 -1.77 -5.74
CA LEU A 208 1.82 -1.62 -4.29
C LEU A 208 1.16 -2.74 -3.47
N GLY A 209 -0.03 -3.22 -3.89
CA GLY A 209 -0.67 -4.39 -3.29
C GLY A 209 0.13 -5.69 -3.53
N PRO A 210 0.42 -6.05 -4.80
CA PRO A 210 1.30 -7.16 -5.14
C PRO A 210 2.69 -7.11 -4.48
N GLN A 211 3.33 -5.95 -4.37
CA GLN A 211 4.61 -5.74 -3.68
C GLN A 211 4.51 -6.09 -2.20
N PHE A 212 3.48 -5.58 -1.50
CA PHE A 212 3.24 -5.88 -0.09
C PHE A 212 3.02 -7.38 0.14
N VAL A 213 2.21 -8.04 -0.70
CA VAL A 213 1.97 -9.49 -0.61
C VAL A 213 3.25 -10.28 -0.88
N ALA A 214 4.04 -9.90 -1.88
CA ALA A 214 5.31 -10.54 -2.19
C ALA A 214 6.33 -10.40 -1.05
N GLU A 215 6.49 -9.20 -0.48
CA GLU A 215 7.44 -8.96 0.63
C GLU A 215 7.00 -9.63 1.94
N ALA A 216 5.69 -9.71 2.21
CA ALA A 216 5.16 -10.27 3.45
C ALA A 216 5.03 -11.80 3.46
N LEU A 217 4.92 -12.46 2.29
CA LEU A 217 4.53 -13.88 2.21
C LEU A 217 5.37 -14.77 1.28
N ALA A 218 6.25 -14.21 0.43
CA ALA A 218 7.06 -15.06 -0.43
C ALA A 218 8.06 -15.88 0.40
N PRO A 219 8.21 -17.20 0.15
CA PRO A 219 9.24 -18.00 0.80
C PRO A 219 10.63 -17.57 0.29
N ASP A 220 11.69 -17.83 1.08
CA ASP A 220 13.08 -17.46 0.76
C ASP A 220 13.54 -17.89 -0.65
N ASN A 221 12.98 -19.00 -1.14
CA ASN A 221 13.22 -19.54 -2.47
C ASN A 221 11.87 -19.81 -3.17
N PRO A 222 11.24 -18.80 -3.80
CA PRO A 222 9.96 -18.96 -4.47
C PRO A 222 10.15 -19.68 -5.83
N PRO A 223 9.12 -20.37 -6.36
CA PRO A 223 9.21 -21.09 -7.64
C PRO A 223 9.59 -20.17 -8.81
N LEU A 224 9.03 -18.95 -8.82
CA LEU A 224 9.49 -17.82 -9.62
C LEU A 224 9.77 -16.63 -8.68
N LYS A 225 10.90 -15.94 -8.88
CA LYS A 225 11.23 -14.69 -8.16
C LYS A 225 10.52 -13.50 -8.81
N ILE A 226 10.00 -12.54 -8.04
CA ILE A 226 9.30 -11.37 -8.61
C ILE A 226 10.15 -10.10 -8.58
N ARG A 227 9.97 -9.27 -9.60
CA ARG A 227 10.49 -7.91 -9.74
C ARG A 227 9.38 -6.98 -10.18
N PHE A 228 9.50 -5.68 -9.89
CA PHE A 228 8.47 -4.68 -10.19
C PHE A 228 8.99 -3.51 -11.02
N ILE A 229 8.16 -3.05 -11.95
CA ILE A 229 8.27 -1.72 -12.58
C ILE A 229 6.98 -0.96 -12.26
N ASP A 230 7.07 -0.01 -11.34
CA ASP A 230 5.95 0.74 -10.75
C ASP A 230 5.96 2.24 -11.06
N ASN A 231 6.96 2.67 -11.85
CA ASN A 231 7.21 4.05 -12.24
C ASN A 231 7.74 4.12 -13.68
N THR A 232 7.85 5.33 -14.23
CA THR A 232 8.28 5.58 -15.60
C THR A 232 9.64 6.29 -15.68
N ASP A 233 10.50 6.17 -14.66
CA ASP A 233 11.87 6.69 -14.74
C ASP A 233 12.73 5.68 -15.53
N PRO A 234 13.32 6.07 -16.68
CA PRO A 234 14.01 5.12 -17.57
C PRO A 234 15.15 4.42 -16.85
N ALA A 235 15.92 5.14 -16.02
CA ALA A 235 17.01 4.53 -15.25
C ALA A 235 16.52 3.45 -14.27
N GLY A 236 15.29 3.53 -13.78
CA GLY A 236 14.67 2.50 -12.94
C GLY A 236 14.27 1.25 -13.75
N ILE A 237 13.76 1.46 -14.97
CA ILE A 237 13.42 0.38 -15.91
C ILE A 237 14.68 -0.34 -16.39
N ASP A 238 15.68 0.41 -16.85
CA ASP A 238 16.98 -0.09 -17.32
C ASP A 238 17.67 -0.90 -16.21
N HIS A 239 17.59 -0.44 -14.95
CA HIS A 239 18.15 -1.16 -13.81
C HIS A 239 17.47 -2.52 -13.56
N GLN A 240 16.15 -2.63 -13.70
CA GLN A 240 15.46 -3.92 -13.57
C GLN A 240 15.78 -4.86 -14.74
N ILE A 241 15.87 -4.34 -15.97
CA ILE A 241 16.22 -5.13 -17.16
C ILE A 241 17.68 -5.62 -17.07
N ALA A 242 18.61 -4.75 -16.69
CA ALA A 242 20.02 -5.09 -16.50
C ALA A 242 20.25 -6.08 -15.34
N GLN A 243 19.46 -5.99 -14.25
CA GLN A 243 19.49 -6.97 -13.16
C GLN A 243 18.89 -8.34 -13.54
N LEU A 244 18.02 -8.42 -14.55
CA LEU A 244 17.56 -9.70 -15.10
C LEU A 244 18.61 -10.31 -16.03
N GLY A 245 19.21 -9.51 -16.92
CA GLY A 245 20.26 -9.97 -17.83
C GLY A 245 19.85 -11.21 -18.61
N THR A 246 20.58 -12.32 -18.42
CA THR A 246 20.26 -13.61 -19.07
C THR A 246 19.00 -14.29 -18.54
N GLU A 247 18.53 -13.98 -17.32
CA GLU A 247 17.25 -14.48 -16.79
C GLU A 247 16.03 -13.87 -17.52
N LEU A 248 16.22 -12.84 -18.34
CA LEU A 248 15.14 -12.25 -19.15
C LEU A 248 14.50 -13.31 -20.07
N ALA A 249 15.28 -14.27 -20.57
CA ALA A 249 14.78 -15.38 -21.40
C ALA A 249 13.88 -16.38 -20.64
N SER A 250 13.94 -16.40 -19.31
CA SER A 250 13.05 -17.18 -18.41
C SER A 250 12.15 -16.30 -17.55
N THR A 251 11.94 -15.04 -17.95
CA THR A 251 11.06 -14.10 -17.25
C THR A 251 9.65 -14.12 -17.82
N LEU A 252 8.65 -14.39 -16.96
CA LEU A 252 7.25 -14.19 -17.28
C LEU A 252 6.89 -12.73 -17.01
N VAL A 253 6.61 -11.97 -18.06
CA VAL A 253 6.21 -10.56 -17.90
C VAL A 253 4.70 -10.48 -17.67
N ILE A 254 4.29 -10.15 -16.44
CA ILE A 254 2.92 -9.75 -16.12
C ILE A 254 2.90 -8.23 -16.18
N VAL A 255 2.13 -7.65 -17.10
CA VAL A 255 1.98 -6.21 -17.15
C VAL A 255 0.50 -5.93 -17.23
N ILE A 256 0.06 -4.96 -16.45
CA ILE A 256 -1.25 -4.30 -16.60
C ILE A 256 -1.16 -3.33 -17.82
N SER A 257 -0.51 -3.82 -18.91
CA SER A 257 -0.26 -3.19 -20.22
C SER A 257 0.36 -4.11 -21.33
N LYS A 258 0.91 -5.33 -21.04
CA LYS A 258 1.71 -6.25 -21.92
C LYS A 258 1.89 -7.70 -21.35
N GLY A 259 2.30 -8.67 -22.18
CA GLY A 259 2.80 -10.00 -21.78
C GLY A 259 1.76 -11.01 -21.26
N VAL A 260 1.20 -10.75 -20.08
CA VAL A 260 -0.01 -11.37 -19.53
C VAL A 260 -0.91 -10.24 -19.05
N ALA A 261 -2.06 -10.06 -19.71
CA ALA A 261 -2.92 -8.91 -19.46
C ALA A 261 -3.79 -9.14 -18.22
N ILE A 262 -3.87 -8.14 -17.33
CA ILE A 262 -4.89 -8.08 -16.28
C ILE A 262 -5.60 -6.73 -16.45
N THR A 263 -6.84 -6.74 -16.96
CA THR A 263 -7.52 -5.51 -17.41
C THR A 263 -9.02 -5.66 -17.63
N GLN A 264 -9.72 -4.55 -17.85
CA GLN A 264 -11.11 -4.54 -18.32
C GLN A 264 -11.19 -5.11 -19.75
N GLU A 265 -12.18 -5.98 -19.99
CA GLU A 265 -12.46 -6.55 -21.31
C GLU A 265 -12.74 -5.45 -22.35
N ASN A 266 -12.25 -5.62 -23.58
CA ASN A 266 -12.35 -4.66 -24.68
C ASN A 266 -11.63 -3.31 -24.47
N SER A 267 -10.83 -3.16 -23.40
CA SER A 267 -9.90 -2.03 -23.27
C SER A 267 -8.85 -2.03 -24.40
N LEU A 268 -8.12 -0.92 -24.59
CA LEU A 268 -7.00 -0.86 -25.55
C LEU A 268 -6.00 -2.01 -25.30
N LEU A 269 -5.66 -2.20 -24.03
CA LEU A 269 -4.82 -3.29 -23.53
C LEU A 269 -5.36 -4.68 -23.87
N ASP A 270 -6.63 -4.95 -23.58
CA ASP A 270 -7.24 -6.26 -23.87
C ASP A 270 -7.25 -6.57 -25.39
N ASN A 271 -7.48 -5.54 -26.20
CA ASN A 271 -7.40 -5.65 -27.65
C ASN A 271 -5.97 -5.90 -28.14
N THR A 272 -4.97 -5.17 -27.64
CA THR A 272 -3.56 -5.42 -27.95
C THR A 272 -3.16 -6.84 -27.55
N ALA A 273 -3.54 -7.30 -26.35
CA ALA A 273 -3.27 -8.64 -25.86
C ALA A 273 -3.86 -9.74 -26.75
N ARG A 274 -5.06 -9.51 -27.28
CA ARG A 274 -5.78 -10.40 -28.20
C ARG A 274 -5.18 -10.39 -29.61
N LEU A 275 -4.68 -9.24 -30.09
CA LEU A 275 -4.08 -9.09 -31.42
C LEU A 275 -2.62 -9.59 -31.47
N GLU A 276 -1.84 -9.34 -30.42
CA GLU A 276 -0.45 -9.78 -30.27
C GLU A 276 -0.33 -11.24 -29.75
N GLY A 277 -1.44 -11.92 -29.48
CA GLY A 277 -1.46 -13.36 -29.15
C GLY A 277 -0.82 -13.74 -27.80
N TRP A 278 -0.98 -12.91 -26.77
CA TRP A 278 -0.33 -13.09 -25.46
C TRP A 278 -0.76 -14.35 -24.70
N LEU A 279 0.10 -14.80 -23.78
CA LEU A 279 -0.02 -16.09 -23.06
C LEU A 279 -1.33 -16.26 -22.28
N ALA A 280 -1.82 -15.18 -21.65
CA ALA A 280 -3.08 -15.16 -20.94
C ALA A 280 -3.65 -13.74 -20.81
N ARG A 281 -4.96 -13.68 -20.53
CA ARG A 281 -5.71 -12.45 -20.21
C ARG A 281 -6.66 -12.76 -19.05
N PHE A 282 -6.69 -11.89 -18.04
CA PHE A 282 -7.56 -12.01 -16.86
C PHE A 282 -8.41 -10.73 -16.72
N PRO A 283 -9.73 -10.86 -16.45
CA PRO A 283 -10.60 -9.71 -16.30
C PRO A 283 -10.32 -8.95 -15.00
N MET A 284 -10.30 -7.63 -15.10
CA MET A 284 -10.39 -6.69 -13.99
C MET A 284 -11.73 -5.97 -14.07
N PHE A 285 -12.56 -6.10 -13.04
CA PHE A 285 -13.93 -5.56 -13.04
C PHE A 285 -13.96 -4.08 -12.66
N ASP A 286 -14.93 -3.33 -13.18
CA ASP A 286 -15.11 -1.88 -12.97
C ASP A 286 -15.50 -1.50 -11.52
N TRP A 287 -16.10 -2.45 -10.79
CA TRP A 287 -16.44 -2.35 -9.38
C TRP A 287 -15.29 -2.70 -8.42
N VAL A 288 -14.07 -2.97 -8.92
CA VAL A 288 -12.85 -3.16 -8.12
C VAL A 288 -11.96 -1.93 -8.27
N GLY A 289 -11.79 -1.15 -7.19
CA GLY A 289 -10.89 -0.01 -7.18
C GLY A 289 -9.42 -0.43 -7.21
N GLY A 290 -8.55 0.37 -7.84
CA GLY A 290 -7.11 0.04 -7.94
C GLY A 290 -6.46 -0.22 -6.57
N ARG A 291 -6.81 0.56 -5.55
CA ARG A 291 -6.33 0.40 -4.16
C ARG A 291 -6.99 -0.73 -3.34
N THR A 292 -7.97 -1.43 -3.90
CA THR A 292 -8.59 -2.66 -3.33
C THR A 292 -8.44 -3.87 -4.27
N SER A 293 -7.55 -3.76 -5.26
CA SER A 293 -7.37 -4.75 -6.33
C SER A 293 -6.52 -5.98 -5.97
N VAL A 294 -5.83 -5.97 -4.84
CA VAL A 294 -4.89 -7.06 -4.46
C VAL A 294 -5.56 -8.43 -4.29
N MET A 295 -6.86 -8.45 -4.02
CA MET A 295 -7.68 -9.67 -3.96
C MET A 295 -8.26 -10.09 -5.32
N SER A 296 -7.97 -9.36 -6.39
CA SER A 296 -8.28 -9.75 -7.78
C SER A 296 -7.06 -10.42 -8.43
N ALA A 297 -7.18 -10.84 -9.70
CA ALA A 297 -6.07 -11.37 -10.47
C ALA A 297 -4.78 -10.49 -10.40
N VAL A 298 -4.91 -9.17 -10.18
CA VAL A 298 -3.79 -8.22 -9.98
C VAL A 298 -2.80 -8.70 -8.90
N GLY A 299 -3.30 -9.12 -7.73
CA GLY A 299 -2.45 -9.64 -6.65
C GLY A 299 -2.41 -11.17 -6.57
N LEU A 300 -3.52 -11.85 -6.91
CA LEU A 300 -3.58 -13.31 -6.78
C LEU A 300 -2.69 -14.03 -7.79
N LEU A 301 -2.53 -13.52 -9.02
CA LEU A 301 -1.66 -14.16 -10.02
C LEU A 301 -0.17 -14.12 -9.65
N PRO A 302 0.45 -12.96 -9.36
CA PRO A 302 1.85 -12.94 -8.93
C PRO A 302 2.07 -13.73 -7.64
N ALA A 303 1.14 -13.67 -6.68
CA ALA A 303 1.26 -14.43 -5.43
C ALA A 303 1.26 -15.95 -5.66
N ALA A 304 0.35 -16.47 -6.48
CA ALA A 304 0.30 -17.89 -6.82
C ALA A 304 1.56 -18.38 -7.55
N LEU A 305 2.15 -17.55 -8.43
CA LEU A 305 3.41 -17.85 -9.11
C LEU A 305 4.62 -17.87 -8.17
N GLN A 306 4.55 -17.16 -7.04
CA GLN A 306 5.52 -17.25 -5.94
C GLN A 306 5.23 -18.41 -4.96
N GLY A 307 4.19 -19.22 -5.20
CA GLY A 307 3.81 -20.35 -4.35
C GLY A 307 3.05 -19.96 -3.07
N ILE A 308 2.54 -18.73 -2.98
CA ILE A 308 1.73 -18.25 -1.85
C ILE A 308 0.32 -18.86 -1.94
N ASP A 309 -0.22 -19.37 -0.83
CA ASP A 309 -1.61 -19.85 -0.78
C ASP A 309 -2.62 -18.70 -0.84
N ILE A 310 -3.05 -18.40 -2.06
CA ILE A 310 -4.05 -17.37 -2.34
C ILE A 310 -5.45 -17.74 -1.84
N ARG A 311 -5.77 -19.02 -1.62
CA ARG A 311 -7.09 -19.43 -1.11
C ARG A 311 -7.17 -19.20 0.40
N GLU A 312 -6.10 -19.49 1.13
CA GLU A 312 -5.97 -19.10 2.55
C GLU A 312 -5.92 -17.58 2.72
N MET A 313 -5.30 -16.84 1.80
CA MET A 313 -5.33 -15.37 1.81
C MET A 313 -6.76 -14.84 1.65
N LEU A 314 -7.54 -15.35 0.69
CA LEU A 314 -8.95 -14.98 0.53
C LEU A 314 -9.83 -15.44 1.71
N ALA A 315 -9.56 -16.60 2.31
CA ALA A 315 -10.28 -17.11 3.47
C ALA A 315 -10.06 -16.24 4.71
N GLY A 316 -8.81 -15.89 5.02
CA GLY A 316 -8.50 -14.97 6.11
C GLY A 316 -9.04 -13.56 5.88
N ALA A 317 -9.03 -13.11 4.63
CA ALA A 317 -9.67 -11.88 4.23
C ALA A 317 -11.20 -11.92 4.40
N SER A 318 -11.88 -13.03 4.07
CA SER A 318 -13.33 -13.18 4.30
C SER A 318 -13.70 -13.25 5.77
N LEU A 319 -12.95 -14.02 6.59
CA LEU A 319 -13.16 -14.10 8.05
C LEU A 319 -12.95 -12.75 8.75
N MET A 320 -12.26 -11.83 8.09
CA MET A 320 -11.93 -10.51 8.62
C MET A 320 -12.74 -9.38 7.99
N ASP A 321 -13.37 -9.64 6.85
CA ASP A 321 -14.52 -8.85 6.41
C ASP A 321 -15.63 -8.88 7.49
N ASP A 322 -15.70 -9.97 8.26
CA ASP A 322 -16.53 -10.11 9.45
C ASP A 322 -15.96 -9.39 10.72
N ALA A 323 -14.80 -8.67 10.70
CA ALA A 323 -14.13 -8.15 11.93
C ALA A 323 -13.37 -6.74 11.97
N ASN A 324 -12.63 -6.22 10.95
CA ASN A 324 -12.29 -4.76 10.69
C ASN A 324 -11.12 -3.90 11.38
N ARG A 325 -10.42 -3.00 10.59
CA ARG A 325 -9.54 -1.74 10.75
C ARG A 325 -7.93 -1.71 10.72
N THR A 326 -7.03 -0.94 9.98
CA THR A 326 -6.88 0.16 8.91
C THR A 326 -5.45 0.25 8.15
N THR A 327 -5.26 0.59 6.83
CA THR A 327 -3.91 0.78 6.09
C THR A 327 -3.60 2.13 5.37
N VAL A 328 -2.30 2.35 5.03
CA VAL A 328 -1.63 3.46 4.28
C VAL A 328 -2.25 3.97 2.95
N GLN A 329 -1.87 3.49 1.75
CA GLN A 329 -2.27 4.08 0.44
C GLN A 329 -3.80 4.13 0.33
N LEU A 330 -4.41 3.02 0.73
CA LEU A 330 -5.83 2.83 0.93
C LEU A 330 -6.47 3.99 1.73
N VAL A 331 -5.93 4.38 2.89
CA VAL A 331 -6.39 5.57 3.63
C VAL A 331 -6.21 6.83 2.80
N MET A 332 -5.02 7.09 2.27
CA MET A 332 -4.70 8.42 1.73
C MET A 332 -5.53 8.78 0.50
N GLU A 333 -5.67 7.85 -0.46
CA GLU A 333 -6.51 8.07 -1.66
C GLU A 333 -8.02 8.06 -1.36
N SER A 334 -8.46 7.30 -0.35
CA SER A 334 -9.88 7.18 -0.03
C SER A 334 -10.39 8.30 0.88
N LEU A 335 -9.57 8.78 1.81
CA LEU A 335 -9.94 9.76 2.83
C LEU A 335 -9.47 11.19 2.51
N GLY A 336 -8.51 11.37 1.60
CA GLY A 336 -8.10 12.68 1.10
C GLY A 336 -9.14 13.28 0.17
N LYS A 337 -10.04 14.13 0.68
CA LYS A 337 -11.23 14.62 -0.02
C LYS A 337 -11.51 16.10 0.26
N GLU A 338 -11.63 16.90 -0.79
CA GLU A 338 -11.97 18.32 -0.66
C GLU A 338 -13.43 18.54 -0.24
N PHE A 339 -14.35 17.72 -0.75
CA PHE A 339 -15.79 17.82 -0.53
C PHE A 339 -16.39 16.58 0.15
N ASP A 340 -17.50 16.77 0.86
CA ASP A 340 -18.35 15.71 1.40
C ASP A 340 -19.46 15.28 0.40
N LEU A 341 -20.25 14.28 0.78
CA LEU A 341 -21.34 13.72 -0.03
C LEU A 341 -22.52 14.69 -0.24
N ASP A 342 -22.64 15.74 0.58
CA ASP A 342 -23.64 16.79 0.47
C ASP A 342 -23.10 18.01 -0.33
N GLY A 343 -21.84 17.96 -0.79
CA GLY A 343 -21.18 19.00 -1.58
C GLY A 343 -20.50 20.11 -0.76
N ASN A 344 -20.43 19.98 0.57
CA ASN A 344 -19.74 20.94 1.43
C ASN A 344 -18.22 20.75 1.35
N ARG A 345 -17.46 21.85 1.42
CA ARG A 345 -15.98 21.80 1.41
C ARG A 345 -15.44 21.47 2.80
N VAL A 346 -14.85 20.28 2.95
CA VAL A 346 -14.34 19.74 4.23
C VAL A 346 -12.80 19.66 4.30
N ASN A 347 -12.10 19.47 3.18
CA ASN A 347 -10.64 19.27 3.14
C ASN A 347 -10.15 18.14 4.07
N GLN A 348 -10.88 17.02 4.11
CA GLN A 348 -10.60 15.87 4.95
C GLN A 348 -9.37 15.10 4.44
N GLY A 349 -8.63 14.47 5.36
CA GLY A 349 -7.50 13.59 5.02
C GLY A 349 -6.77 13.07 6.26
N LEU A 350 -5.90 12.08 6.06
CA LEU A 350 -4.93 11.59 7.04
C LEU A 350 -3.62 11.31 6.29
N SER A 351 -2.51 11.92 6.70
CA SER A 351 -1.18 11.57 6.20
C SER A 351 -0.67 10.34 6.93
N VAL A 352 -0.50 9.22 6.23
CA VAL A 352 -0.04 7.96 6.82
C VAL A 352 1.39 7.67 6.39
N TYR A 353 2.26 7.44 7.37
CA TYR A 353 3.66 7.10 7.17
C TYR A 353 3.91 5.69 7.72
N GLY A 354 4.56 4.83 6.94
CA GLY A 354 4.93 3.48 7.36
C GLY A 354 6.33 3.43 7.99
N ASN A 355 6.57 2.43 8.83
CA ASN A 355 7.87 2.13 9.46
C ASN A 355 8.17 0.63 9.37
N LYS A 356 9.44 0.27 9.22
CA LYS A 356 9.95 -1.11 9.29
C LYS A 356 10.96 -1.24 10.44
N GLY A 357 10.46 -1.63 11.60
CA GLY A 357 11.28 -2.01 12.76
C GLY A 357 12.08 -0.86 13.38
N SER A 358 13.36 -1.10 13.64
CA SER A 358 14.26 -0.18 14.35
C SER A 358 14.80 0.97 13.49
N THR A 359 14.99 0.74 12.18
CA THR A 359 15.60 1.69 11.24
C THR A 359 14.94 3.07 11.31
N ASP A 360 13.61 3.10 11.19
CA ASP A 360 12.86 4.35 11.06
C ASP A 360 12.56 5.03 12.41
N GLN A 361 12.83 4.35 13.54
CA GLN A 361 12.85 4.98 14.86
C GLN A 361 13.91 6.10 14.88
N HIS A 362 15.01 5.94 14.15
CA HIS A 362 16.03 6.97 13.99
C HIS A 362 15.69 8.07 12.97
N ALA A 363 14.61 7.92 12.19
CA ALA A 363 14.20 8.89 11.19
C ALA A 363 13.26 9.97 11.75
N TYR A 364 12.15 9.58 12.41
CA TYR A 364 11.12 10.55 12.80
C TYR A 364 10.41 10.33 14.16
N ILE A 365 10.88 9.41 15.02
CA ILE A 365 10.25 9.24 16.35
C ILE A 365 10.31 10.52 17.21
N GLN A 366 11.33 11.36 17.00
CA GLN A 366 11.46 12.66 17.65
C GLN A 366 10.29 13.60 17.32
N GLN A 367 9.84 13.62 16.06
CA GLN A 367 8.67 14.41 15.64
C GLN A 367 7.36 13.84 16.23
N LEU A 368 7.23 12.50 16.30
CA LEU A 368 6.05 11.89 16.93
C LEU A 368 6.01 12.14 18.44
N ARG A 369 7.15 12.07 19.13
CA ARG A 369 7.23 12.17 20.59
C ARG A 369 7.16 13.61 21.10
N GLU A 370 7.87 14.54 20.48
CA GLU A 370 8.01 15.93 20.96
C GLU A 370 7.45 16.99 19.98
N GLY A 371 7.19 16.61 18.72
CA GLY A 371 6.58 17.49 17.72
C GLY A 371 5.05 17.62 17.83
N VAL A 372 4.43 18.16 16.77
CA VAL A 372 3.00 18.51 16.73
C VAL A 372 2.12 17.29 17.02
N HIS A 373 1.09 17.46 17.86
CA HIS A 373 0.15 16.38 18.20
C HIS A 373 -1.05 16.39 17.26
N ASN A 374 -0.84 15.91 16.04
CA ASN A 374 -1.85 15.80 14.97
C ASN A 374 -1.82 14.41 14.28
N PHE A 375 -1.47 13.37 15.03
CA PHE A 375 -1.38 11.98 14.57
C PHE A 375 -1.81 11.01 15.68
N PHE A 376 -2.10 9.77 15.32
CA PHE A 376 -2.15 8.61 16.23
C PHE A 376 -1.23 7.52 15.68
N ALA A 377 -0.69 6.65 16.54
CA ALA A 377 0.15 5.53 16.11
C ALA A 377 -0.65 4.22 16.02
N THR A 378 -0.42 3.41 14.98
CA THR A 378 -0.85 2.01 14.94
C THR A 378 0.38 1.13 14.92
N PHE A 379 0.56 0.33 15.97
CA PHE A 379 1.57 -0.73 16.01
C PHE A 379 0.99 -2.00 15.40
N ILE A 380 1.74 -2.67 14.53
CA ILE A 380 1.48 -4.06 14.13
C ILE A 380 2.50 -4.92 14.85
N GLU A 381 2.02 -5.87 15.64
CA GLU A 381 2.82 -6.78 16.45
C GLU A 381 2.63 -8.22 15.94
N VAL A 382 3.73 -8.99 15.87
CA VAL A 382 3.71 -10.40 15.52
C VAL A 382 4.24 -11.18 16.71
N LEU A 383 3.47 -12.16 17.23
CA LEU A 383 3.86 -12.92 18.42
C LEU A 383 4.85 -14.07 18.14
N ARG A 384 5.07 -14.39 16.87
CA ARG A 384 6.00 -15.42 16.41
C ARG A 384 6.87 -14.88 15.29
N ASP A 385 8.11 -14.52 15.62
CA ASP A 385 9.05 -13.95 14.65
C ASP A 385 9.39 -14.92 13.51
N ARG A 386 9.54 -16.21 13.83
CA ARG A 386 10.00 -17.24 12.87
C ARG A 386 9.47 -18.66 13.18
N PRO A 387 9.52 -19.57 12.18
CA PRO A 387 9.41 -21.01 12.41
C PRO A 387 10.50 -21.53 13.38
N PRO A 388 10.18 -22.41 14.34
CA PRO A 388 11.09 -22.75 15.44
C PRO A 388 12.44 -23.32 14.97
N GLY A 389 13.55 -22.85 15.55
CA GLY A 389 14.90 -23.26 15.19
C GLY A 389 15.62 -22.36 14.18
N HIS A 390 15.04 -21.19 13.85
CA HIS A 390 15.68 -20.14 13.03
C HIS A 390 16.03 -18.90 13.87
N ASP A 391 16.16 -19.12 15.18
CA ASP A 391 16.28 -18.13 16.23
C ASP A 391 17.74 -17.67 16.32
N TRP A 392 17.98 -16.38 16.08
CA TRP A 392 19.33 -15.78 16.11
C TRP A 392 19.50 -15.05 17.44
N GLU A 393 20.28 -15.61 18.36
CA GLU A 393 20.72 -14.92 19.58
C GLU A 393 21.73 -13.81 19.23
N LEU A 394 21.48 -12.61 19.74
CA LEU A 394 22.41 -11.47 19.67
C LEU A 394 23.27 -11.39 20.95
N GLU A 395 22.64 -11.68 22.09
CA GLU A 395 23.27 -11.84 23.40
C GLU A 395 22.70 -13.11 24.06
N PRO A 396 23.39 -13.74 25.04
CA PRO A 396 22.99 -15.04 25.58
C PRO A 396 21.55 -15.05 26.13
N GLY A 397 20.67 -15.81 25.49
CA GLY A 397 19.24 -15.88 25.83
C GLY A 397 18.41 -14.68 25.38
N VAL A 398 18.88 -13.86 24.44
CA VAL A 398 18.14 -12.73 23.84
C VAL A 398 18.26 -12.78 22.31
N THR A 399 17.14 -13.02 21.64
CA THR A 399 17.07 -13.15 20.18
C THR A 399 16.83 -11.82 19.47
N CYS A 400 17.05 -11.79 18.15
CA CYS A 400 16.60 -10.68 17.30
C CYS A 400 15.10 -10.33 17.48
N GLY A 401 14.25 -11.33 17.77
CA GLY A 401 12.82 -11.13 18.05
C GLY A 401 12.57 -10.40 19.37
N ASP A 402 13.28 -10.79 20.43
CA ASP A 402 13.22 -10.12 21.74
C ASP A 402 13.63 -8.65 21.65
N TYR A 403 14.66 -8.33 20.86
CA TYR A 403 15.03 -6.93 20.58
C TYR A 403 13.94 -6.18 19.79
N LEU A 404 13.31 -6.81 18.78
CA LEU A 404 12.24 -6.18 18.00
C LEU A 404 11.00 -5.90 18.87
N PHE A 405 10.58 -6.89 19.69
CA PHE A 405 9.52 -6.74 20.68
C PHE A 405 9.84 -5.66 21.72
N GLY A 406 11.06 -5.68 22.27
CA GLY A 406 11.53 -4.67 23.22
C GLY A 406 11.54 -3.25 22.63
N MET A 407 11.94 -3.10 21.37
CA MET A 407 11.90 -1.83 20.65
C MET A 407 10.47 -1.37 20.34
N LEU A 408 9.55 -2.29 20.00
CA LEU A 408 8.13 -1.99 19.80
C LEU A 408 7.48 -1.51 21.11
N GLN A 409 7.60 -2.28 22.18
CA GLN A 409 6.98 -1.97 23.47
C GLN A 409 7.65 -0.76 24.15
N GLY A 410 8.96 -0.58 23.98
CA GLY A 410 9.70 0.62 24.39
C GLY A 410 9.21 1.88 23.66
N THR A 411 9.07 1.83 22.33
CA THR A 411 8.53 2.94 21.53
C THR A 411 7.09 3.26 21.92
N ARG A 412 6.23 2.23 22.05
CA ARG A 412 4.84 2.36 22.48
C ARG A 412 4.72 3.01 23.85
N SER A 413 5.64 2.70 24.76
CA SER A 413 5.68 3.28 26.11
C SER A 413 6.26 4.70 26.13
N ALA A 414 7.26 5.00 25.30
CA ALA A 414 7.83 6.34 25.17
C ALA A 414 6.84 7.34 24.55
N LEU A 415 6.08 6.93 23.53
CA LEU A 415 4.97 7.71 22.97
C LEU A 415 3.88 7.95 24.02
N TYR A 416 3.41 6.89 24.68
CA TYR A 416 2.37 6.96 25.70
C TYR A 416 2.75 7.83 26.91
N ALA A 417 4.03 7.85 27.29
CA ALA A 417 4.55 8.73 28.34
C ALA A 417 4.49 10.23 27.97
N ASN A 418 4.55 10.56 26.68
CA ASN A 418 4.47 11.93 26.15
C ASN A 418 3.06 12.23 25.58
N ASP A 419 2.04 11.62 26.20
CA ASP A 419 0.61 11.76 25.92
C ASP A 419 0.15 11.44 24.49
N ARG A 420 0.94 10.65 23.75
CA ARG A 420 0.59 10.25 22.37
C ARG A 420 -0.26 8.98 22.36
N GLU A 421 -1.34 9.03 21.59
CA GLU A 421 -2.31 7.94 21.48
C GLU A 421 -1.80 6.81 20.58
N SER A 422 -2.14 5.55 20.92
CA SER A 422 -1.78 4.40 20.09
C SER A 422 -2.77 3.24 20.13
N VAL A 423 -2.94 2.60 18.97
CA VAL A 423 -3.58 1.30 18.77
C VAL A 423 -2.50 0.24 18.62
N THR A 424 -2.74 -0.99 19.08
CA THR A 424 -1.90 -2.16 18.76
C THR A 424 -2.76 -3.24 18.10
N VAL A 425 -2.38 -3.66 16.90
CA VAL A 425 -2.96 -4.81 16.18
C VAL A 425 -1.95 -5.94 16.27
N THR A 426 -2.27 -7.00 16.99
CA THR A 426 -1.37 -8.13 17.22
C THR A 426 -1.85 -9.34 16.42
N VAL A 427 -0.97 -9.98 15.66
CA VAL A 427 -1.22 -11.27 14.99
C VAL A 427 -0.31 -12.36 15.55
N GLN A 428 -0.80 -13.60 15.61
CA GLN A 428 -0.02 -14.70 16.16
C GLN A 428 1.21 -15.06 15.30
N GLU A 429 1.09 -15.02 13.97
CA GLU A 429 2.14 -15.38 13.01
C GLU A 429 1.83 -14.72 11.65
N VAL A 430 2.84 -14.45 10.83
CA VAL A 430 2.65 -13.96 9.45
C VAL A 430 2.37 -15.15 8.53
N THR A 431 1.17 -15.19 7.97
CA THR A 431 0.64 -16.28 7.13
C THR A 431 -0.26 -15.68 6.05
N PRO A 432 -0.55 -16.40 4.94
CA PRO A 432 -1.50 -15.90 3.95
C PRO A 432 -2.85 -15.52 4.56
N ARG A 433 -3.37 -16.35 5.49
CA ARG A 433 -4.60 -16.08 6.26
C ARG A 433 -4.50 -14.78 7.08
N SER A 434 -3.45 -14.60 7.87
CA SER A 434 -3.33 -13.40 8.72
C SER A 434 -2.99 -12.12 7.94
N VAL A 435 -2.26 -12.20 6.83
CA VAL A 435 -2.02 -11.05 5.93
C VAL A 435 -3.27 -10.70 5.13
N GLY A 436 -3.99 -11.70 4.62
CA GLY A 436 -5.28 -11.49 3.96
C GLY A 436 -6.30 -10.87 4.91
N ALA A 437 -6.32 -11.33 6.16
CA ALA A 437 -7.07 -10.70 7.23
C ALA A 437 -6.63 -9.24 7.42
N LEU A 438 -5.35 -8.94 7.65
CA LEU A 438 -4.85 -7.58 7.79
C LEU A 438 -5.27 -6.68 6.62
N ILE A 439 -5.29 -7.15 5.36
CA ILE A 439 -5.80 -6.36 4.22
C ILE A 439 -7.30 -6.07 4.34
N ALA A 440 -8.13 -7.08 4.59
CA ALA A 440 -9.60 -6.94 4.66
C ALA A 440 -10.06 -6.11 5.88
N LEU A 441 -9.45 -6.39 7.03
CA LEU A 441 -9.45 -5.58 8.25
C LEU A 441 -9.28 -4.12 7.79
N TYR A 442 -8.17 -3.88 7.12
CA TYR A 442 -7.73 -2.54 6.84
C TYR A 442 -8.61 -1.77 5.84
N GLU A 443 -9.11 -2.42 4.78
CA GLU A 443 -10.08 -1.82 3.84
C GLU A 443 -11.38 -1.36 4.51
N ARG A 444 -11.92 -2.16 5.42
CA ARG A 444 -13.21 -1.85 6.06
C ARG A 444 -13.14 -0.70 7.04
N ALA A 445 -12.00 -0.44 7.67
CA ALA A 445 -11.82 0.82 8.42
C ALA A 445 -12.07 2.03 7.55
N VAL A 446 -11.56 2.02 6.32
CA VAL A 446 -11.56 3.17 5.44
C VAL A 446 -12.97 3.44 4.91
N GLY A 447 -13.70 2.39 4.53
CA GLY A 447 -15.13 2.51 4.22
C GLY A 447 -15.97 3.04 5.41
N ILE A 448 -15.75 2.51 6.61
CA ILE A 448 -16.47 2.94 7.82
C ILE A 448 -16.07 4.37 8.22
N TYR A 449 -14.78 4.74 8.20
CA TYR A 449 -14.32 6.09 8.51
C TYR A 449 -14.91 7.10 7.54
N ALA A 450 -14.86 6.81 6.24
CA ALA A 450 -15.44 7.65 5.20
C ALA A 450 -16.94 7.89 5.43
N SER A 451 -17.69 6.86 5.81
CA SER A 451 -19.10 7.00 6.21
C SER A 451 -19.30 7.83 7.49
N LEU A 452 -18.39 7.74 8.47
CA LEU A 452 -18.46 8.55 9.70
C LEU A 452 -18.17 10.04 9.46
N VAL A 453 -17.36 10.38 8.44
CA VAL A 453 -17.00 11.77 8.06
C VAL A 453 -17.69 12.24 6.77
N ASN A 454 -18.70 11.52 6.29
CA ASN A 454 -19.56 11.86 5.16
C ASN A 454 -18.87 12.01 3.78
N ILE A 455 -17.81 11.26 3.48
CA ILE A 455 -17.06 11.37 2.20
C ILE A 455 -17.17 10.11 1.33
N ASN A 456 -17.07 10.26 0.01
CA ASN A 456 -16.96 9.13 -0.92
C ASN A 456 -15.54 8.54 -0.89
N ALA A 457 -15.39 7.34 -0.31
CA ALA A 457 -14.11 6.60 -0.26
C ALA A 457 -13.58 6.15 -1.64
N TYR A 458 -14.45 6.07 -2.65
CA TYR A 458 -14.25 5.22 -3.82
C TYR A 458 -13.85 5.99 -5.08
N HIS A 459 -14.27 7.25 -5.25
CA HIS A 459 -13.73 8.13 -6.30
C HIS A 459 -12.28 8.57 -6.05
N GLN A 460 -11.61 9.18 -7.05
CA GLN A 460 -10.21 9.66 -6.94
C GLN A 460 -9.87 10.93 -7.78
N PRO A 461 -10.55 12.08 -7.57
CA PRO A 461 -10.58 13.18 -8.54
C PRO A 461 -9.22 13.86 -8.75
N GLY A 462 -8.45 14.07 -7.67
CA GLY A 462 -7.13 14.69 -7.73
C GLY A 462 -6.09 13.88 -8.52
N VAL A 463 -6.22 12.55 -8.53
CA VAL A 463 -5.34 11.66 -9.31
C VAL A 463 -5.66 11.80 -10.80
N GLU A 464 -6.94 11.84 -11.18
CA GLU A 464 -7.34 12.05 -12.58
C GLU A 464 -7.04 13.47 -13.07
N ALA A 465 -7.13 14.49 -12.20
CA ALA A 465 -6.69 15.85 -12.51
C ALA A 465 -5.18 15.91 -12.81
N GLY A 466 -4.34 15.25 -12.00
CA GLY A 466 -2.90 15.15 -12.24
C GLY A 466 -2.56 14.43 -13.55
N LYS A 467 -3.24 13.32 -13.85
CA LYS A 467 -3.13 12.61 -15.13
C LYS A 467 -3.54 13.47 -16.32
N LYS A 468 -4.64 14.24 -16.20
CA LYS A 468 -5.11 15.14 -17.27
C LYS A 468 -4.08 16.23 -17.58
N ALA A 469 -3.56 16.90 -16.55
CA ALA A 469 -2.51 17.91 -16.72
C ALA A 469 -1.24 17.33 -17.35
N ALA A 470 -0.80 16.14 -16.93
CA ALA A 470 0.32 15.44 -17.57
C ALA A 470 0.04 15.08 -19.04
N GLY A 471 -1.19 14.67 -19.35
CA GLY A 471 -1.66 14.42 -20.73
C GLY A 471 -1.66 15.67 -21.60
N GLU A 472 -2.02 16.83 -21.05
CA GLU A 472 -1.99 18.13 -21.72
C GLU A 472 -0.55 18.55 -22.04
N VAL A 473 0.39 18.38 -21.10
CA VAL A 473 1.83 18.59 -21.35
C VAL A 473 2.39 17.64 -22.42
N LEU A 474 2.03 16.34 -22.39
CA LEU A 474 2.44 15.38 -23.42
C LEU A 474 1.83 15.68 -24.80
N ALA A 475 0.62 16.23 -24.85
CA ALA A 475 0.00 16.69 -26.09
C ALA A 475 0.67 17.97 -26.63
N LEU A 476 1.09 18.89 -25.75
CA LEU A 476 1.88 20.06 -26.12
C LEU A 476 3.28 19.66 -26.62
N GLN A 477 3.95 18.70 -25.96
CA GLN A 477 5.23 18.16 -26.41
C GLN A 477 5.15 17.55 -27.82
N LYS A 478 4.06 16.87 -28.17
CA LYS A 478 3.81 16.39 -29.53
C LYS A 478 3.65 17.51 -30.56
N ARG A 479 3.01 18.64 -30.19
CA ARG A 479 2.94 19.82 -31.08
C ARG A 479 4.31 20.47 -31.27
N VAL A 480 5.08 20.65 -30.20
CA VAL A 480 6.47 21.16 -30.25
C VAL A 480 7.35 20.28 -31.15
N LEU A 481 7.26 18.95 -31.03
CA LEU A 481 7.97 18.01 -31.90
C LEU A 481 7.60 18.17 -33.39
N SER A 482 6.30 18.33 -33.71
CA SER A 482 5.85 18.57 -35.09
C SER A 482 6.42 19.88 -35.65
N VAL A 483 6.30 20.97 -34.89
CA VAL A 483 6.78 22.30 -35.27
C VAL A 483 8.30 22.34 -35.49
N LEU A 484 9.08 21.69 -34.61
CA LEU A 484 10.53 21.59 -34.78
C LEU A 484 10.91 20.71 -35.99
N ASN A 485 10.19 19.61 -36.22
CA ASN A 485 10.39 18.75 -37.39
C ASN A 485 10.09 19.51 -38.70
N GLU A 486 8.94 20.17 -38.79
CA GLU A 486 8.53 20.99 -39.94
C GLU A 486 9.52 22.12 -40.24
N ALA A 487 10.07 22.77 -39.22
CA ALA A 487 11.11 23.79 -39.39
C ALA A 487 12.48 23.21 -39.82
N SER A 488 12.76 21.96 -39.43
CA SER A 488 13.99 21.25 -39.82
C SER A 488 13.92 20.62 -41.21
N CYS A 489 12.72 20.49 -41.80
CA CYS A 489 12.52 20.11 -43.20
C CYS A 489 12.69 21.28 -44.20
N LYS A 490 13.06 22.48 -43.75
CA LYS A 490 13.37 23.63 -44.61
C LYS A 490 14.86 23.65 -44.97
N GLU A 491 15.18 24.10 -46.18
CA GLU A 491 16.55 24.48 -46.56
C GLU A 491 16.65 26.00 -46.75
N PRO A 492 17.56 26.70 -46.04
CA PRO A 492 18.32 26.22 -44.87
C PRO A 492 17.40 25.96 -43.66
N ILE A 493 17.89 25.16 -42.71
CA ILE A 493 17.18 24.87 -41.45
C ILE A 493 16.90 26.17 -40.70
N GLU A 494 15.66 26.33 -40.22
CA GLU A 494 15.15 27.54 -39.56
C GLU A 494 15.07 27.33 -38.03
N PRO A 495 16.05 27.78 -37.24
CA PRO A 495 16.02 27.63 -35.78
C PRO A 495 15.06 28.66 -35.15
N LEU A 496 14.05 28.16 -34.44
CA LEU A 496 12.92 28.94 -33.94
C LEU A 496 13.14 29.47 -32.52
N THR A 497 12.74 30.71 -32.27
CA THR A 497 12.59 31.26 -30.92
C THR A 497 11.45 30.57 -30.15
N LEU A 498 11.45 30.71 -28.82
CA LEU A 498 10.35 30.19 -27.97
C LEU A 498 8.99 30.75 -28.38
N ASP A 499 8.92 32.04 -28.71
CA ASP A 499 7.70 32.73 -29.15
C ASP A 499 7.20 32.16 -30.50
N GLU A 500 8.07 31.94 -31.48
CA GLU A 500 7.70 31.30 -32.76
C GLU A 500 7.23 29.86 -32.59
N VAL A 501 7.84 29.08 -31.67
CA VAL A 501 7.33 27.74 -31.34
C VAL A 501 5.96 27.84 -30.68
N ALA A 502 5.72 28.83 -29.80
CA ALA A 502 4.46 29.02 -29.12
C ALA A 502 3.32 29.45 -30.06
N GLU A 503 3.58 30.36 -30.99
CA GLU A 503 2.64 30.74 -32.05
C GLU A 503 2.29 29.55 -32.96
N ARG A 504 3.31 28.80 -33.44
CA ARG A 504 3.11 27.62 -34.31
C ARG A 504 2.46 26.44 -33.57
N CYS A 505 2.64 26.31 -32.25
CA CYS A 505 1.91 25.36 -31.40
C CYS A 505 0.49 25.83 -31.03
N HIS A 506 0.11 27.04 -31.43
CA HIS A 506 -1.14 27.75 -31.07
C HIS A 506 -1.36 27.83 -29.55
N ALA A 507 -0.29 28.11 -28.80
CA ALA A 507 -0.25 28.07 -27.35
C ALA A 507 0.70 29.14 -26.74
N PRO A 508 0.47 30.45 -27.00
CA PRO A 508 1.30 31.54 -26.47
C PRO A 508 1.31 31.60 -24.94
N GLU A 509 0.17 31.31 -24.29
CA GLU A 509 0.04 31.29 -22.83
C GLU A 509 0.87 30.16 -22.17
N ASP A 510 1.16 29.08 -22.92
CA ASP A 510 1.94 27.93 -22.45
C ASP A 510 3.46 28.12 -22.62
N ILE A 511 3.95 29.34 -22.93
CA ILE A 511 5.36 29.58 -23.28
C ILE A 511 6.37 29.10 -22.23
N GLU A 512 6.06 29.14 -20.93
CA GLU A 512 6.92 28.52 -19.90
C GLU A 512 6.98 27.00 -20.09
N MET A 513 5.83 26.33 -20.29
CA MET A 513 5.77 24.88 -20.48
C MET A 513 6.45 24.44 -21.77
N ILE A 514 6.30 25.20 -22.85
CA ILE A 514 7.05 25.02 -24.12
C ILE A 514 8.55 25.10 -23.86
N TYR A 515 9.00 26.10 -23.09
CA TYR A 515 10.39 26.18 -22.65
C TYR A 515 10.83 24.96 -21.82
N LYS A 516 10.04 24.49 -20.83
CA LYS A 516 10.40 23.27 -20.04
C LYS A 516 10.50 22.03 -20.94
N ILE A 517 9.57 21.86 -21.88
CA ILE A 517 9.56 20.78 -22.87
C ILE A 517 10.83 20.81 -23.72
N ILE A 518 11.18 21.99 -24.24
CA ILE A 518 12.38 22.19 -25.07
C ILE A 518 13.66 21.92 -24.25
N ALA A 519 13.76 22.44 -23.02
CA ALA A 519 14.91 22.19 -22.15
C ALA A 519 15.05 20.69 -21.81
N HIS A 520 13.93 20.00 -21.54
CA HIS A 520 13.92 18.56 -21.32
C HIS A 520 14.33 17.78 -22.57
N MET A 521 13.79 18.12 -23.75
CA MET A 521 14.14 17.47 -25.02
C MET A 521 15.60 17.70 -25.40
N ALA A 522 16.14 18.90 -25.22
CA ALA A 522 17.55 19.20 -25.50
C ALA A 522 18.50 18.52 -24.52
N ALA A 523 18.12 18.34 -23.25
CA ALA A 523 18.87 17.55 -22.27
C ALA A 523 18.76 16.02 -22.48
N ASN A 524 18.06 15.58 -23.53
CA ASN A 524 17.88 14.18 -23.94
C ASN A 524 18.00 14.05 -25.48
N ASP A 525 18.82 14.92 -26.10
CA ASP A 525 19.23 14.91 -27.53
C ASP A 525 18.10 14.96 -28.59
N ARG A 526 16.85 15.23 -28.17
CA ARG A 526 15.65 15.30 -29.04
C ARG A 526 15.35 16.71 -29.56
N ALA A 527 16.16 17.70 -29.20
CA ALA A 527 16.14 19.06 -29.73
C ALA A 527 17.56 19.64 -29.66
N LEU A 528 17.92 20.53 -30.57
CA LEU A 528 19.22 21.21 -30.56
C LEU A 528 19.01 22.72 -30.34
N ILE A 529 19.79 23.28 -29.42
CA ILE A 529 19.81 24.72 -29.11
C ILE A 529 20.85 25.37 -30.02
N ALA A 530 20.39 26.11 -31.03
CA ALA A 530 21.23 26.81 -32.01
C ALA A 530 21.89 28.07 -31.41
N GLU A 531 21.12 28.79 -30.59
CA GLU A 531 21.55 30.02 -29.93
C GLU A 531 21.02 30.02 -28.49
N GLY A 532 21.74 30.69 -27.57
CA GLY A 532 21.36 30.80 -26.17
C GLY A 532 21.70 29.57 -25.32
N THR A 533 21.11 29.49 -24.13
CA THR A 533 21.23 28.33 -23.21
C THR A 533 19.97 28.21 -22.35
N CYS A 534 19.73 27.06 -21.73
CA CYS A 534 18.69 26.90 -20.70
C CYS A 534 18.93 27.77 -19.44
N GLY A 535 20.13 28.36 -19.28
CA GLY A 535 20.38 29.39 -18.27
C GLY A 535 19.85 30.78 -18.65
N SER A 536 19.35 30.98 -19.87
CA SER A 536 18.87 32.28 -20.39
C SER A 536 17.77 32.11 -21.45
N PRO A 537 16.52 31.80 -21.04
CA PRO A 537 15.45 31.42 -21.98
C PRO A 537 15.17 32.42 -23.10
N ARG A 538 15.35 33.73 -22.85
CA ARG A 538 15.09 34.82 -23.82
C ARG A 538 16.02 34.85 -25.04
N SER A 539 17.11 34.09 -25.05
CA SER A 539 18.01 33.99 -26.21
C SER A 539 18.01 32.60 -26.86
N ILE A 540 17.10 31.71 -26.44
CA ILE A 540 17.00 30.35 -27.00
C ILE A 540 16.42 30.40 -28.41
N LYS A 541 17.15 29.84 -29.38
CA LYS A 541 16.60 29.33 -30.63
C LYS A 541 16.84 27.82 -30.75
N VAL A 542 15.89 27.09 -31.31
CA VAL A 542 15.92 25.62 -31.39
C VAL A 542 15.46 25.05 -32.72
N PHE A 543 16.01 23.89 -33.07
CA PHE A 543 15.56 23.03 -34.15
C PHE A 543 15.51 21.57 -33.66
N LEU A 544 15.04 20.63 -34.49
CA LEU A 544 14.98 19.23 -34.10
C LEU A 544 16.40 18.65 -33.96
N GLY A 545 16.61 17.82 -32.93
CA GLY A 545 17.85 17.04 -32.82
C GLY A 545 17.81 15.80 -33.71
N GLU A 546 18.96 15.38 -34.23
CA GLU A 546 19.08 14.06 -34.83
C GLU A 546 18.77 13.01 -33.75
N CYS A 547 17.65 12.29 -33.91
CA CYS A 547 17.35 11.14 -33.08
C CYS A 547 18.29 10.00 -33.47
N ASN A 548 19.51 10.02 -32.92
CA ASN A 548 20.45 8.89 -32.93
C ASN A 548 19.89 7.75 -32.07
N VAL A 549 18.87 7.09 -32.61
CA VAL A 549 18.56 5.70 -32.30
C VAL A 549 19.62 4.89 -33.05
N ASP A 550 20.74 4.59 -32.40
CA ASP A 550 21.74 3.68 -32.95
C ASP A 550 21.07 2.38 -33.40
N ASP A 551 21.49 1.82 -34.55
CA ASP A 551 21.09 0.50 -35.07
C ASP A 551 21.60 -0.68 -34.19
N SER A 552 21.83 -0.45 -32.90
CA SER A 552 22.42 -1.38 -31.92
C SER A 552 21.38 -2.25 -31.18
N PHE A 553 20.09 -2.06 -31.46
CA PHE A 553 18.97 -2.81 -30.84
C PHE A 553 18.08 -3.54 -31.88
N ALA A 554 18.70 -4.10 -32.92
CA ALA A 554 18.07 -4.95 -33.94
C ALA A 554 18.26 -6.46 -33.66
#